data_AF-A0A8X6KPN1-F1
#
_entry.id   AF-A0A8X6KPN1-F1
#
_cell.length_a   1.000
_cell.length_b   1.000
_cell.length_c   1.000
_cell.angle_alpha   90.00
_cell.angle_beta   90.00
_cell.angle_gamma   90.00
#
_symmetry.space_group_name_H-M   'P 1'
#
loop_
_entity.id
_entity.type
_entity.pdbx_description
1 polymer ?
#
loop_
_entity_poly.entity_id
_entity_poly.type
_entity_poly.pdbx_seq_one_letter_code
_entity_poly.pdbx_strand_id
1 'polypeptide(L)'
;MCLLEFAMLFEPHYEKSNQEPEECVDIYEPERQTRQRLITLTDNSKMVIRNVPAVVRVPYFVAASDPENYYYSLLLQYVPFRNESELIVDYDTARYSFLVRESDLRATNARLEIFRERDRQLENAFNQIHAFEILNQEAQQENFEEELEMPEQHMTDDEFLYARRAMNVGQMDAFLFITRSVSEQLNNQSDERLRLFITGNAGQERPSSSTY
;
A
#
# COMPACT_ATOMS: atom_id res chain seq x y z
N MET A 1 -12.55 -21.90 8.67
CA MET A 1 -13.04 -20.65 9.28
C MET A 1 -12.19 -20.36 10.49
N CYS A 2 -11.56 -19.19 10.54
CA CYS A 2 -10.74 -18.74 11.67
C CYS A 2 -11.60 -18.06 12.74
N LEU A 3 -11.03 -17.79 13.92
CA LEU A 3 -11.76 -17.18 15.04
C LEU A 3 -12.33 -15.81 14.67
N LEU A 4 -11.56 -14.99 13.96
CA LEU A 4 -12.00 -13.66 13.56
C LEU A 4 -13.24 -13.74 12.66
N GLU A 5 -13.21 -14.60 11.64
CA GLU A 5 -14.34 -14.81 10.71
C GLU A 5 -15.57 -15.34 11.46
N PHE A 6 -15.37 -16.28 12.37
CA PHE A 6 -16.45 -16.83 13.19
C PHE A 6 -17.09 -15.76 14.08
N ALA A 7 -16.29 -14.97 14.79
CA ALA A 7 -16.77 -13.92 15.69
C ALA A 7 -17.49 -12.78 14.95
N MET A 8 -17.11 -12.50 13.70
CA MET A 8 -17.79 -11.52 12.86
C MET A 8 -19.19 -12.01 12.43
N LEU A 9 -19.32 -13.30 12.07
CA LEU A 9 -20.49 -13.82 11.37
C LEU A 9 -21.56 -14.46 12.28
N PHE A 10 -21.18 -14.92 13.47
CA PHE A 10 -22.08 -15.68 14.34
C PHE A 10 -22.25 -15.05 15.71
N GLU A 11 -23.41 -15.27 16.32
CA GLU A 11 -23.68 -14.92 17.72
C GLU A 11 -24.47 -16.02 18.42
N PRO A 12 -24.27 -16.18 19.74
CA PRO A 12 -25.02 -17.17 20.51
C PRO A 12 -26.52 -16.87 20.48
N HIS A 13 -27.33 -17.90 20.25
CA HIS A 13 -28.78 -17.80 20.37
C HIS A 13 -29.20 -18.09 21.81
N TYR A 14 -29.68 -17.07 22.51
CA TYR A 14 -30.31 -17.25 23.82
C TYR A 14 -31.82 -17.34 23.62
N GLU A 15 -32.42 -18.47 24.02
CA GLU A 15 -33.88 -18.57 24.11
C GLU A 15 -34.35 -17.58 25.17
N LYS A 16 -35.18 -16.61 24.78
CA LYS A 16 -35.78 -15.67 25.73
C LYS A 16 -36.63 -16.48 26.72
N SER A 17 -36.25 -16.50 28.00
CA SER A 17 -37.17 -16.91 29.05
C SER A 17 -38.34 -15.93 29.04
N ASN A 18 -39.57 -16.43 29.15
CA ASN A 18 -40.80 -15.62 29.25
C ASN A 18 -40.89 -14.89 30.60
N GLN A 19 -39.82 -14.24 31.05
CA GLN A 19 -39.86 -13.32 32.18
C GLN A 19 -40.20 -11.94 31.63
N GLU A 20 -41.35 -11.45 32.06
CA GLU A 20 -41.90 -10.14 31.72
C GLU A 20 -40.83 -9.05 31.89
N PRO A 21 -40.64 -8.18 30.89
CA PRO A 21 -39.62 -7.15 30.99
C PRO A 21 -40.09 -6.09 31.99
N GLU A 22 -39.40 -5.99 33.13
CA GLU A 22 -39.41 -4.74 33.90
C GLU A 22 -38.90 -3.61 33.01
N GLU A 23 -39.61 -2.48 33.06
CA GLU A 23 -39.50 -1.33 32.19
C GLU A 23 -38.05 -0.87 31.97
N CYS A 24 -37.51 -1.15 30.79
CA CYS A 24 -36.36 -0.42 30.27
C CYS A 24 -36.84 0.40 29.07
N VAL A 25 -37.04 1.70 29.30
CA VAL A 25 -37.43 2.67 28.29
C VAL A 25 -36.21 2.99 27.44
N ASP A 26 -36.00 2.20 26.39
CA ASP A 26 -35.26 2.62 25.20
C ASP A 26 -35.99 2.07 23.98
N ILE A 27 -36.78 2.95 23.35
CA ILE A 27 -37.48 2.69 22.10
C ILE A 27 -36.43 2.67 20.98
N TYR A 28 -35.81 1.52 20.76
CA TYR A 28 -35.27 1.18 19.45
C TYR A 28 -36.41 0.55 18.65
N GLU A 29 -36.71 1.15 17.50
CA GLU A 29 -37.69 0.62 16.56
C GLU A 29 -37.49 -0.89 16.36
N PRO A 30 -38.55 -1.71 16.34
CA PRO A 30 -38.39 -3.13 16.04
C PRO A 30 -37.94 -3.24 14.58
N GLU A 31 -36.62 -3.34 14.39
CA GLU A 31 -36.03 -3.72 13.11
C GLU A 31 -36.79 -4.95 12.64
N ARG A 32 -37.35 -4.84 11.42
CA ARG A 32 -38.14 -5.86 10.76
C ARG A 32 -37.55 -7.22 11.11
N GLN A 33 -38.35 -8.10 11.72
CA GLN A 33 -38.01 -9.48 12.03
C GLN A 33 -37.70 -10.24 10.74
N THR A 34 -36.55 -9.96 10.14
CA THR A 34 -35.96 -10.80 9.13
C THR A 34 -35.70 -12.11 9.85
N ARG A 35 -36.28 -13.19 9.35
CA ARG A 35 -36.10 -14.53 9.92
C ARG A 35 -34.61 -14.77 10.10
N GLN A 36 -34.15 -14.74 11.35
CA GLN A 36 -32.76 -14.98 11.70
C GLN A 36 -32.42 -16.40 11.28
N ARG A 37 -31.35 -16.55 10.50
CA ARG A 37 -30.89 -17.88 10.08
C ARG A 37 -30.16 -18.49 11.26
N LEU A 38 -30.51 -19.72 11.61
CA LEU A 38 -29.93 -20.45 12.74
C LEU A 38 -29.07 -21.59 12.22
N ILE A 39 -27.98 -21.87 12.92
CA ILE A 39 -27.20 -23.11 12.80
C ILE A 39 -27.24 -23.86 14.13
N THR A 40 -27.12 -25.18 14.07
CA THR A 40 -27.04 -26.06 15.24
C THR A 40 -25.62 -26.57 15.39
N LEU A 41 -25.06 -26.42 16.59
CA LEU A 41 -23.74 -26.90 16.95
C LEU A 41 -23.78 -28.37 17.38
N THR A 42 -22.62 -29.00 17.55
CA THR A 42 -22.49 -30.43 17.91
C THR A 42 -23.04 -30.77 19.30
N ASP A 43 -23.16 -29.79 20.18
CA ASP A 43 -23.76 -29.90 21.52
C ASP A 43 -25.28 -29.65 21.52
N ASN A 44 -25.90 -29.53 20.33
CA ASN A 44 -27.28 -29.12 20.09
C ASN A 44 -27.62 -27.67 20.48
N SER A 45 -26.64 -26.86 20.88
CA SER A 45 -26.86 -25.42 21.02
C SER A 45 -27.07 -24.75 19.66
N LYS A 46 -27.69 -23.58 19.64
CA LYS A 46 -28.00 -22.83 18.42
C LYS A 46 -27.18 -21.55 18.37
N MET A 47 -26.77 -21.17 17.17
CA MET A 47 -26.18 -19.86 16.90
C MET A 47 -26.95 -19.15 15.79
N VAL A 48 -27.03 -17.84 15.88
CA VAL A 48 -27.60 -16.98 14.85
C VAL A 48 -26.50 -16.61 13.86
N ILE A 49 -26.81 -16.73 12.56
CA ILE A 49 -26.00 -16.14 11.49
C ILE A 49 -26.39 -14.67 11.38
N ARG A 50 -25.43 -13.77 11.55
CA ARG A 50 -25.65 -12.34 11.41
C ARG A 50 -25.89 -11.98 9.94
N ASN A 51 -26.85 -11.09 9.72
CA ASN A 51 -27.08 -10.49 8.40
C ASN A 51 -25.99 -9.46 8.07
N VAL A 52 -25.45 -8.79 9.11
CA VAL A 52 -24.38 -7.79 9.01
C VAL A 52 -23.19 -8.28 9.85
N PRO A 53 -21.97 -8.36 9.29
CA PRO A 53 -20.78 -8.73 10.05
C PRO A 53 -20.53 -7.76 11.21
N ALA A 54 -20.20 -8.27 12.39
CA ALA A 54 -19.84 -7.43 13.52
C ALA A 54 -18.40 -6.95 13.44
N VAL A 55 -18.13 -5.84 14.12
CA VAL A 55 -16.78 -5.34 14.32
C VAL A 55 -16.13 -6.11 15.47
N VAL A 56 -15.03 -6.83 15.18
CA VAL A 56 -14.25 -7.53 16.20
C VAL A 56 -13.09 -6.63 16.63
N ARG A 57 -13.00 -6.37 17.93
CA ARG A 57 -11.87 -5.64 18.53
C ARG A 57 -10.83 -6.63 19.01
N VAL A 58 -9.57 -6.35 18.72
CA VAL A 58 -8.44 -7.18 19.12
C VAL A 58 -7.40 -6.33 19.87
N PRO A 59 -6.67 -6.92 20.83
CA PRO A 59 -5.58 -6.22 21.48
C PRO A 59 -4.52 -5.77 20.47
N TYR A 60 -3.97 -4.58 20.67
CA TYR A 60 -2.93 -4.04 19.82
C TYR A 60 -1.55 -4.32 20.44
N PHE A 61 -0.78 -5.17 19.79
CA PHE A 61 0.62 -5.44 20.12
C PHE A 61 1.52 -4.87 19.03
N VAL A 62 2.75 -4.49 19.39
CA VAL A 62 3.74 -3.99 18.44
C VAL A 62 4.89 -4.99 18.35
N ALA A 63 5.17 -5.48 17.14
CA ALA A 63 6.19 -6.50 16.91
C ALA A 63 7.59 -6.11 17.42
N ALA A 64 7.92 -4.81 17.41
CA ALA A 64 9.21 -4.29 17.88
C ALA A 64 9.36 -4.32 19.42
N SER A 65 8.27 -4.11 20.16
CA SER A 65 8.30 -4.11 21.63
C SER A 65 7.97 -5.47 22.23
N ASP A 66 7.04 -6.20 21.61
CA ASP A 66 6.52 -7.46 22.11
C ASP A 66 6.22 -8.43 20.94
N PRO A 67 7.28 -9.05 20.37
CA PRO A 67 7.13 -9.91 19.19
C PRO A 67 6.31 -11.17 19.48
N GLU A 68 6.48 -11.80 20.65
CA GLU A 68 5.80 -13.07 20.95
C GLU A 68 4.29 -12.87 21.05
N ASN A 69 3.81 -11.89 21.83
CA ASN A 69 2.37 -11.63 21.92
C ASN A 69 1.80 -11.09 20.61
N TYR A 70 2.60 -10.35 19.83
CA TYR A 70 2.20 -9.93 18.49
C TYR A 70 1.88 -11.14 17.59
N TYR A 71 2.83 -12.06 17.39
CA TYR A 71 2.62 -13.22 16.52
C TYR A 71 1.58 -14.19 17.09
N TYR A 72 1.57 -14.39 18.41
CA TYR A 72 0.56 -15.21 19.07
C TYR A 72 -0.85 -14.66 18.86
N SER A 73 -1.05 -13.34 19.00
CA SER A 73 -2.35 -12.72 18.76
C SER A 73 -2.85 -12.91 17.33
N LEU A 74 -1.94 -12.91 16.34
CA LEU A 74 -2.26 -13.17 14.94
C LEU A 74 -2.59 -14.64 14.70
N LEU A 75 -1.85 -15.56 15.31
CA LEU A 75 -2.17 -16.99 15.26
C LEU A 75 -3.58 -17.25 15.79
N LEU A 76 -3.93 -16.67 16.95
CA LEU A 76 -5.25 -16.79 17.56
C LEU A 76 -6.37 -16.27 16.65
N GLN A 77 -6.12 -15.20 15.90
CA GLN A 77 -7.16 -14.60 15.04
C GLN A 77 -7.36 -15.37 13.73
N TYR A 78 -6.26 -15.85 13.12
CA TYR A 78 -6.25 -16.26 11.71
C TYR A 78 -5.99 -17.75 11.48
N VAL A 79 -5.53 -18.49 12.49
CA VAL A 79 -5.41 -19.95 12.43
C VAL A 79 -6.71 -20.58 12.92
N PRO A 80 -7.30 -21.55 12.20
CA PRO A 80 -8.35 -22.39 12.76
C PRO A 80 -7.77 -23.33 13.83
N PHE A 81 -8.33 -23.32 15.04
CA PHE A 81 -7.95 -24.20 16.13
C PHE A 81 -9.19 -24.68 16.89
N ARG A 82 -9.07 -25.82 17.59
CA ARG A 82 -10.09 -26.26 18.56
C ARG A 82 -9.65 -25.98 20.00
N ASN A 83 -8.38 -26.22 20.26
CA ASN A 83 -7.74 -25.91 21.54
C ASN A 83 -6.60 -24.95 21.29
N GLU A 84 -6.47 -23.94 22.14
CA GLU A 84 -5.42 -22.93 22.02
C GLU A 84 -4.01 -23.52 22.07
N SER A 85 -3.84 -24.64 22.78
CA SER A 85 -2.57 -25.38 22.84
C SER A 85 -2.08 -25.80 21.44
N GLU A 86 -2.97 -26.10 20.50
CA GLU A 86 -2.62 -26.51 19.12
C GLU A 86 -1.86 -25.40 18.36
N LEU A 87 -1.98 -24.15 18.79
CA LEU A 87 -1.31 -23.01 18.17
C LEU A 87 0.22 -23.05 18.41
N ILE A 88 0.67 -23.57 19.55
CA ILE A 88 2.07 -23.50 19.98
C ILE A 88 2.68 -24.89 20.25
N VAL A 89 1.90 -25.95 20.54
CA VAL A 89 2.43 -27.23 21.07
C VAL A 89 3.58 -27.85 20.28
N ASP A 90 3.63 -27.69 18.96
CA ASP A 90 4.71 -28.24 18.11
C ASP A 90 5.88 -27.27 17.87
N TYR A 91 5.86 -26.08 18.48
CA TYR A 91 6.77 -24.98 18.19
C TYR A 91 7.24 -24.28 19.46
N ASP A 92 8.54 -24.03 19.56
CA ASP A 92 9.15 -23.41 20.75
C ASP A 92 8.72 -21.94 20.97
N THR A 93 8.28 -21.25 19.92
CA THR A 93 7.87 -19.83 19.96
C THR A 93 6.67 -19.55 19.06
N ALA A 94 5.88 -18.54 19.40
CA ALA A 94 4.75 -18.10 18.59
C ALA A 94 5.23 -17.56 17.23
N ARG A 95 6.39 -16.90 17.21
CA ARG A 95 7.02 -16.44 15.97
C ARG A 95 7.34 -17.61 15.01
N TYR A 96 7.94 -18.69 15.53
CA TYR A 96 8.30 -19.84 14.70
C TYR A 96 7.06 -20.56 14.17
N SER A 97 6.05 -20.76 15.03
CA SER A 97 4.74 -21.28 14.65
C SER A 97 4.08 -20.46 13.52
N PHE A 98 4.16 -19.13 13.60
CA PHE A 98 3.62 -18.23 12.57
C PHE A 98 4.35 -18.37 11.23
N LEU A 99 5.68 -18.48 11.24
CA LEU A 99 6.47 -18.66 10.02
C LEU A 99 6.18 -20.00 9.32
N VAL A 100 6.11 -21.09 10.07
CA VAL A 100 5.85 -22.42 9.49
C VAL A 100 4.46 -22.49 8.84
N ARG A 101 3.49 -21.75 9.39
CA ARG A 101 2.10 -21.72 8.90
C ARG A 101 1.83 -20.60 7.90
N GLU A 102 2.83 -19.89 7.41
CA GLU A 102 2.65 -18.73 6.53
C GLU A 102 1.87 -19.06 5.26
N SER A 103 2.23 -20.15 4.56
CA SER A 103 1.55 -20.57 3.33
C SER A 103 0.07 -20.87 3.57
N ASP A 104 -0.22 -21.55 4.67
CA ASP A 104 -1.56 -22.01 5.03
C ASP A 104 -2.42 -20.83 5.48
N LEU A 105 -1.83 -19.89 6.21
CA LEU A 105 -2.46 -18.64 6.60
C LEU A 105 -2.85 -17.82 5.37
N ARG A 106 -1.98 -17.71 4.36
CA ARG A 106 -2.28 -17.00 3.10
C ARG A 106 -3.42 -17.70 2.33
N ALA A 107 -3.40 -19.03 2.26
CA ALA A 107 -4.42 -19.79 1.53
C ALA A 107 -5.80 -19.75 2.23
N THR A 108 -5.82 -19.96 3.55
CA THR A 108 -7.07 -20.08 4.33
C THR A 108 -7.80 -18.74 4.46
N ASN A 109 -7.05 -17.63 4.44
CA ASN A 109 -7.58 -16.29 4.63
C ASN A 109 -7.79 -15.53 3.31
N ALA A 110 -8.05 -16.22 2.20
CA ALA A 110 -8.25 -15.61 0.88
C ALA A 110 -9.33 -14.51 0.87
N ARG A 111 -10.38 -14.64 1.70
CA ARG A 111 -11.41 -13.60 1.85
C ARG A 111 -10.86 -12.30 2.45
N LEU A 112 -9.85 -12.38 3.30
CA LEU A 112 -9.20 -11.21 3.90
C LEU A 112 -8.30 -10.47 2.90
N GLU A 113 -7.82 -11.16 1.87
CA GLU A 113 -7.03 -10.53 0.81
C GLU A 113 -7.84 -9.47 0.05
N ILE A 114 -9.17 -9.64 -0.04
CA ILE A 114 -10.08 -8.64 -0.62
C ILE A 114 -10.07 -7.35 0.21
N PHE A 115 -10.05 -7.45 1.53
CA PHE A 115 -9.98 -6.28 2.41
C PHE A 115 -8.59 -5.63 2.35
N ARG A 116 -7.51 -6.42 2.31
CA ARG A 116 -6.14 -5.93 2.15
C ARG A 116 -5.93 -5.17 0.83
N GLU A 117 -6.51 -5.66 -0.25
CA GLU A 117 -6.43 -4.96 -1.55
C GLU A 117 -7.08 -3.58 -1.49
N ARG A 118 -8.22 -3.47 -0.79
CA ARG A 118 -8.87 -2.17 -0.57
C ARG A 118 -8.05 -1.25 0.34
N ASP A 119 -7.45 -1.79 1.39
CA ASP A 119 -6.56 -1.01 2.26
C ASP A 119 -5.32 -0.50 1.49
N ARG A 120 -4.73 -1.34 0.63
CA ARG A 120 -3.64 -0.91 -0.29
C ARG A 120 -4.07 0.21 -1.22
N GLN A 121 -5.29 0.16 -1.76
CA GLN A 121 -5.83 1.24 -2.59
C GLN A 121 -6.00 2.54 -1.81
N LEU A 122 -6.46 2.45 -0.56
CA LEU A 122 -6.59 3.60 0.34
C LEU A 122 -5.21 4.21 0.67
N GLU A 123 -4.24 3.37 1.01
CA GLU A 123 -2.86 3.79 1.29
C GLU A 123 -2.19 4.44 0.07
N ASN A 124 -2.39 3.86 -1.12
CA ASN A 124 -1.94 4.46 -2.38
C ASN A 124 -2.60 5.82 -2.64
N ALA A 125 -3.88 5.98 -2.33
CA ALA A 125 -4.56 7.27 -2.45
C ALA A 125 -3.98 8.31 -1.48
N PHE A 126 -3.69 7.94 -0.23
CA PHE A 126 -3.00 8.82 0.72
C PHE A 126 -1.62 9.23 0.22
N ASN A 127 -0.83 8.27 -0.28
CA ASN A 127 0.49 8.54 -0.84
C ASN A 127 0.43 9.47 -2.06
N GLN A 128 -0.55 9.30 -2.94
CA GLN A 128 -0.76 10.18 -4.09
C GLN A 128 -1.13 11.59 -3.66
N ILE A 129 -2.06 11.75 -2.71
CA ILE A 129 -2.44 13.07 -2.19
C ILE A 129 -1.22 13.78 -1.58
N HIS A 130 -0.46 13.08 -0.74
CA HIS A 130 0.76 13.65 -0.16
C HIS A 130 1.82 13.98 -1.22
N ALA A 131 2.00 13.15 -2.24
CA ALA A 131 2.90 13.46 -3.35
C ALA A 131 2.45 14.71 -4.13
N PHE A 132 1.15 14.87 -4.38
CA PHE A 132 0.61 16.08 -5.01
C PHE A 132 0.77 17.32 -4.12
N GLU A 133 0.64 17.20 -2.80
CA GLU A 133 0.88 18.29 -1.85
C GLU A 133 2.34 18.73 -1.85
N ILE A 134 3.28 17.78 -1.89
CA ILE A 134 4.72 18.07 -2.00
C ILE A 134 5.02 18.79 -3.32
N LEU A 135 4.55 18.27 -4.46
CA LEU A 135 4.75 18.90 -5.76
C LEU A 135 4.14 20.31 -5.85
N ASN A 136 2.97 20.52 -5.22
CA ASN A 136 2.35 21.85 -5.15
C ASN A 136 3.13 22.80 -4.21
N GLN A 137 3.72 22.30 -3.13
CA GLN A 137 4.61 23.09 -2.27
C GLN A 137 5.91 23.45 -2.99
N GLU A 138 6.51 22.52 -3.75
CA GLU A 138 7.69 22.76 -4.58
C GLU A 138 7.37 23.78 -5.69
N ALA A 139 6.23 23.66 -6.38
CA ALA A 139 5.79 24.65 -7.37
C ALA A 139 5.47 26.04 -6.77
N GLN A 140 5.07 26.09 -5.50
CA GLN A 140 4.94 27.35 -4.78
C GLN A 140 6.30 27.92 -4.36
N GLN A 141 7.29 27.08 -4.04
CA GLN A 141 8.65 27.51 -3.71
C GLN A 141 9.44 27.95 -4.96
N GLU A 142 9.29 27.26 -6.10
CA GLU A 142 9.89 27.67 -7.39
C GLU A 142 9.36 29.04 -7.87
N ASN A 143 8.14 29.45 -7.48
CA ASN A 143 7.64 30.79 -7.77
C ASN A 143 8.27 31.91 -6.92
N PHE A 144 9.02 31.58 -5.86
CA PHE A 144 9.72 32.55 -5.00
C PHE A 144 11.24 32.59 -5.23
N GLU A 145 11.80 31.65 -5.99
CA GLU A 145 13.15 31.79 -6.52
C GLU A 145 13.04 32.64 -7.80
N GLU A 146 13.34 33.93 -7.69
CA GLU A 146 13.68 34.75 -8.85
C GLU A 146 14.74 33.96 -9.65
N GLU A 147 14.32 33.40 -10.78
CA GLU A 147 15.18 32.77 -11.77
C GLU A 147 16.15 33.86 -12.24
N LEU A 148 17.31 33.95 -11.59
CA LEU A 148 18.41 34.79 -12.03
C LEU A 148 18.76 34.29 -13.44
N GLU A 149 18.31 35.02 -14.46
CA GLU A 149 18.70 34.82 -15.86
C GLU A 149 20.24 34.77 -15.90
N MET A 150 20.76 33.56 -15.95
CA MET A 150 22.18 33.32 -16.20
C MET A 150 22.48 33.95 -17.56
N PRO A 151 23.48 34.84 -17.67
CA PRO A 151 23.82 35.44 -18.94
C PRO A 151 24.16 34.33 -19.94
N GLU A 152 23.60 34.40 -21.15
CA GLU A 152 23.93 33.47 -22.25
C GLU A 152 25.44 33.51 -22.49
N GLN A 153 26.15 32.52 -21.95
CA GLN A 153 27.58 32.40 -22.12
C GLN A 153 27.83 31.63 -23.41
N HIS A 154 28.13 32.37 -24.48
CA HIS A 154 28.49 31.76 -25.75
C HIS A 154 29.82 31.00 -25.61
N MET A 155 29.77 29.68 -25.81
CA MET A 155 30.96 28.84 -25.91
C MET A 155 31.80 29.28 -27.12
N THR A 156 33.11 29.41 -26.93
CA THR A 156 34.04 29.73 -28.02
C THR A 156 34.29 28.50 -28.91
N ASP A 157 34.70 28.73 -30.16
CA ASP A 157 34.99 27.64 -31.12
C ASP A 157 36.08 26.68 -30.61
N ASP A 158 37.06 27.19 -29.86
CA ASP A 158 38.14 26.40 -29.28
C ASP A 158 37.63 25.49 -28.15
N GLU A 159 36.75 25.99 -27.29
CA GLU A 159 36.09 25.21 -26.24
C GLU A 159 35.20 24.12 -26.83
N PHE A 160 34.49 24.44 -27.91
CA PHE A 160 33.67 23.46 -28.65
C PHE A 160 34.53 22.35 -29.26
N LEU A 161 35.65 22.70 -29.90
CA LEU A 161 36.56 21.72 -30.48
C LEU A 161 37.23 20.83 -29.43
N TYR A 162 37.54 21.40 -28.26
CA TYR A 162 38.07 20.65 -27.13
C TYR A 162 37.03 19.65 -26.60
N ALA A 163 35.80 20.12 -26.33
CA ALA A 163 34.69 19.26 -25.90
C ALA A 163 34.43 18.12 -26.89
N ARG A 164 34.48 18.43 -28.20
CA ARG A 164 34.31 17.41 -29.26
C ARG A 164 35.38 16.34 -29.24
N ARG A 165 36.62 16.67 -28.85
CA ARG A 165 37.71 15.68 -28.75
C ARG A 165 37.66 14.87 -27.46
N ALA A 166 37.07 15.41 -26.40
CA ALA A 166 37.00 14.78 -25.09
C ALA A 166 35.83 13.78 -24.95
N MET A 167 34.87 13.76 -25.89
CA MET A 167 33.72 12.85 -25.85
C MET A 167 34.14 11.39 -26.01
N ASN A 168 33.52 10.52 -25.21
CA ASN A 168 33.60 9.08 -25.44
C ASN A 168 32.71 8.65 -26.63
N VAL A 169 32.82 7.39 -27.06
CA VAL A 169 32.12 6.88 -28.26
C VAL A 169 30.59 7.05 -28.16
N GLY A 170 29.99 6.76 -27.01
CA GLY A 170 28.54 6.89 -26.82
C GLY A 170 28.06 8.35 -26.83
N GLN A 171 28.85 9.25 -26.23
CA GLN A 171 28.58 10.69 -26.26
C GLN A 171 28.71 11.26 -27.67
N MET A 172 29.72 10.81 -28.44
CA MET A 172 29.93 11.21 -29.83
C MET A 172 28.78 10.78 -30.72
N ASP A 173 28.28 9.55 -30.57
CA ASP A 173 27.15 9.04 -31.35
C ASP A 173 25.87 9.82 -31.06
N ALA A 174 25.58 10.11 -29.79
CA ALA A 174 24.46 10.94 -29.39
C ALA A 174 24.58 12.37 -29.94
N PHE A 175 25.78 12.96 -29.87
CA PHE A 175 26.06 14.30 -30.38
C PHE A 175 25.86 14.41 -31.90
N LEU A 176 26.35 13.42 -32.67
CA LEU A 176 26.17 13.38 -34.11
C LEU A 176 24.69 13.20 -34.49
N PHE A 177 23.96 12.36 -33.76
CA PHE A 177 22.52 12.18 -33.96
C PHE A 177 21.75 13.49 -33.78
N ILE A 178 21.98 14.17 -32.65
CA ILE A 178 21.31 15.44 -32.34
C ILE A 178 21.65 16.51 -33.38
N THR A 179 22.93 16.66 -33.71
CA THR A 179 23.40 17.68 -34.67
C THR A 179 22.79 17.47 -36.05
N ARG A 180 22.68 16.21 -36.48
CA ARG A 180 22.02 15.85 -37.73
C ARG A 180 20.53 16.19 -37.71
N SER A 181 19.81 15.79 -36.65
CA SER A 181 18.37 16.08 -36.54
C SER A 181 18.07 17.58 -36.49
N VAL A 182 18.91 18.37 -35.80
CA VAL A 182 18.80 19.83 -35.77
C VAL A 182 19.05 20.41 -37.17
N SER A 183 20.05 19.93 -37.88
CA SER A 183 20.36 20.39 -39.25
C SER A 183 19.25 20.07 -40.25
N GLU A 184 18.65 18.88 -40.14
CA GLU A 184 17.51 18.46 -40.98
C GLU A 184 16.27 19.33 -40.73
N GLN A 185 16.05 19.76 -39.49
CA GLN A 185 14.97 20.69 -39.13
C GLN A 185 15.21 22.12 -39.61
N LEU A 186 16.43 22.64 -39.45
CA LEU A 186 16.79 23.98 -39.93
C LEU A 186 16.67 24.09 -41.45
N ASN A 187 16.88 22.99 -42.17
CA ASN A 187 16.73 22.91 -43.62
C ASN A 187 15.30 22.57 -44.09
N ASN A 188 14.31 22.55 -43.18
CA ASN A 188 12.90 22.19 -43.45
C ASN A 188 12.73 20.82 -44.14
N GLN A 189 13.62 19.86 -43.86
CA GLN A 189 13.59 18.52 -44.46
C GLN A 189 12.75 17.52 -43.65
N SER A 190 12.28 17.92 -42.46
CA SER A 190 11.45 17.10 -41.57
C SER A 190 10.40 17.96 -40.86
N ASP A 191 9.13 17.54 -40.90
CA ASP A 191 8.01 18.19 -40.18
C ASP A 191 7.99 17.86 -38.67
N GLU A 192 8.76 16.85 -38.24
CA GLU A 192 8.85 16.45 -36.84
C GLU A 192 9.90 17.30 -36.11
N ARG A 193 9.44 18.12 -35.15
CA ARG A 193 10.29 18.91 -34.24
C ARG A 193 11.03 17.99 -33.26
N LEU A 194 12.33 18.23 -33.06
CA LEU A 194 13.18 17.39 -32.21
C LEU A 194 12.70 17.55 -30.77
N ARG A 195 12.37 16.44 -30.12
CA ARG A 195 12.04 16.39 -28.69
C ARG A 195 13.05 15.49 -28.01
N LEU A 196 13.96 16.09 -27.24
CA LEU A 196 14.97 15.36 -26.47
C LEU A 196 14.51 15.29 -25.01
N PHE A 197 14.43 14.06 -24.49
CA PHE A 197 14.19 13.82 -23.07
C PHE A 197 15.44 13.16 -22.48
N ILE A 198 16.03 13.79 -21.47
CA ILE A 198 17.17 13.22 -20.73
C ILE A 198 16.62 12.66 -19.42
N THR A 199 16.60 11.34 -19.29
CA THR A 199 16.07 10.65 -18.11
C THR A 199 17.19 9.90 -17.38
N GLY A 200 17.27 10.06 -16.05
CA GLY A 200 18.22 9.34 -15.21
C GLY A 200 17.71 9.23 -13.78
N ASN A 201 18.08 8.14 -13.09
CA ASN A 201 17.80 7.97 -11.66
C ASN A 201 18.69 8.90 -10.82
N ALA A 202 18.26 9.24 -9.60
CA ALA A 202 19.07 10.04 -8.67
C ALA A 202 20.46 9.38 -8.48
N GLY A 203 21.52 10.07 -8.89
CA GLY A 203 22.91 9.59 -8.86
C GLY A 203 23.48 9.09 -10.20
N GLN A 204 22.68 9.01 -11.27
CA GLN A 204 23.24 8.97 -12.63
C GLN A 204 23.47 10.41 -13.09
N GLU A 205 24.73 10.74 -13.34
CA GLU A 205 25.22 12.08 -13.66
C GLU A 205 24.33 12.77 -14.72
N ARG A 206 23.52 13.75 -14.29
CA ARG A 206 23.24 14.92 -15.13
C ARG A 206 24.58 15.63 -15.29
N PRO A 207 25.00 16.05 -16.50
CA PRO A 207 26.23 16.82 -16.62
C PRO A 207 26.10 18.05 -15.72
N SER A 208 26.87 18.06 -14.65
CA SER A 208 27.06 19.22 -13.80
C SER A 208 27.82 20.23 -14.64
N SER A 209 27.19 21.37 -14.90
CA SER A 209 27.89 22.61 -15.20
C SER A 209 28.67 23.01 -13.94
N SER A 210 29.78 22.32 -13.68
CA SER A 210 30.72 22.65 -12.62
C SER A 210 31.65 23.72 -13.15
N THR A 211 31.38 24.97 -12.79
CA THR A 211 32.25 26.13 -12.98
C THR A 211 33.42 26.08 -12.00
N TYR A 212 34.64 26.24 -12.51
CA TYR A 212 35.72 26.98 -11.87
C TYR A 212 36.01 28.21 -12.73
#